data_AF-A0A838J334-F1
#
_entry.id   AF-A0A838J334-F1
#
_cell.length_a   1.000
_cell.length_b   1.000
_cell.length_c   1.000
_cell.angle_alpha   90.00
_cell.angle_beta   90.00
_cell.angle_gamma   90.00
#
_symmetry.space_group_name_H-M   'P 1'
#
loop_
_entity.id
_entity.type
_entity.pdbx_description
1 polymer ?
#
loop_
_entity_poly.entity_id
_entity_poly.type
_entity_poly.pdbx_seq_one_letter_code
_entity_poly.pdbx_strand_id
1 'polypeptide(L)'
;MLNSAATARMSTIVPSPVVPSQGQCQQNVTSSVPSVPSYTIGPIDPAHLLTLSAHLSNGEICPLLVLKPLPLWILHHPEFRDGYERNYFHEEREDNQQWGTVPHMVNLIYSKVLGEGFEDLSSGEVAPDFGAWEIGWLLRDFTRLAEADRMLALTGMAHLCFLVSFLPREPPASWPPASLLRAWWQHNDAVKAYRARVRLYREQGKSYNEAQRLALN
;
A
#
# COMPACT_ATOMS: atom_id res chain seq x y z
N MET A 1 -20.88 2.21 49.91
CA MET A 1 -21.38 3.59 50.11
C MET A 1 -21.50 4.26 48.75
N LEU A 2 -22.69 4.84 48.51
CA LEU A 2 -23.07 5.86 47.53
C LEU A 2 -22.95 5.60 46.01
N ASN A 3 -24.15 5.52 45.44
CA ASN A 3 -24.56 5.69 44.06
C ASN A 3 -24.01 6.97 43.39
N SER A 4 -23.91 6.92 42.06
CA SER A 4 -24.37 8.03 41.21
C SER A 4 -24.88 7.50 39.87
N ALA A 5 -26.13 7.86 39.58
CA ALA A 5 -26.87 7.52 38.38
C ALA A 5 -26.50 8.48 37.23
N ALA A 6 -26.57 7.99 35.99
CA ALA A 6 -26.77 8.86 34.84
C ALA A 6 -27.57 8.13 33.75
N THR A 7 -28.80 8.58 33.61
CA THR A 7 -29.80 8.31 32.59
C THR A 7 -29.26 8.54 31.18
N ALA A 8 -29.44 7.58 30.27
CA ALA A 8 -29.32 7.81 28.84
C ALA A 8 -30.48 7.12 28.08
N ARG A 9 -31.21 7.98 27.38
CA ARG A 9 -32.48 7.81 26.66
C ARG A 9 -32.49 6.62 25.69
N MET A 10 -33.49 5.74 25.84
CA MET A 10 -33.93 4.86 24.76
C MET A 10 -34.57 5.72 23.65
N SER A 11 -34.07 5.59 22.42
CA SER A 11 -34.81 6.01 21.22
C SER A 11 -35.28 4.76 20.49
N THR A 12 -36.56 4.45 20.66
CA THR A 12 -37.28 3.43 19.91
C THR A 12 -37.79 4.09 18.64
N ILE A 13 -37.27 3.69 17.47
CA ILE A 13 -37.86 4.07 16.19
C ILE A 13 -38.91 3.01 15.85
N VAL A 14 -40.17 3.43 15.84
CA VAL A 14 -41.32 2.63 15.40
C VAL A 14 -41.49 2.83 13.89
N PRO A 15 -41.47 1.78 13.06
CA PRO A 15 -41.97 1.88 11.69
C PRO A 15 -43.49 1.68 11.69
N SER A 16 -44.22 2.56 11.01
CA SER A 16 -45.64 2.41 10.68
C SER A 16 -45.82 2.46 9.14
N PRO A 17 -46.97 1.99 8.62
CA PRO A 17 -47.12 0.73 7.92
C PRO A 17 -46.94 0.84 6.40
N VAL A 18 -46.63 -0.30 5.79
CA VAL A 18 -46.59 -0.54 4.35
C VAL A 18 -48.00 -0.41 3.76
N VAL A 19 -48.15 0.41 2.70
CA VAL A 19 -49.23 0.30 1.72
C VAL A 19 -48.57 -0.04 0.38
N PRO A 20 -48.97 -1.12 -0.32
CA PRO A 20 -48.41 -1.46 -1.61
C PRO A 20 -49.13 -0.67 -2.70
N SER A 21 -48.39 -0.08 -3.63
CA SER A 21 -48.95 0.29 -4.93
C SER A 21 -47.98 -0.09 -6.02
N GLN A 22 -48.54 -0.90 -6.92
CA GLN A 22 -47.93 -1.50 -8.09
C GLN A 22 -47.41 -0.41 -9.02
N GLY A 23 -46.22 -0.67 -9.56
CA GLY A 23 -45.60 0.16 -10.60
C GLY A 23 -44.34 -0.52 -11.08
N GLN A 24 -44.51 -1.66 -11.77
CA GLN A 24 -43.43 -2.26 -12.54
C GLN A 24 -42.94 -1.26 -13.59
N CYS A 25 -41.72 -0.78 -13.42
CA CYS A 25 -40.88 -0.33 -14.51
C CYS A 25 -39.51 -0.98 -14.29
N GLN A 26 -39.22 -2.00 -15.09
CA GLN A 26 -37.88 -2.55 -15.24
C GLN A 26 -36.95 -1.41 -15.67
N GLN A 27 -36.18 -0.88 -14.73
CA GLN A 27 -35.00 -0.11 -15.07
C GLN A 27 -33.85 -1.10 -15.14
N ASN A 28 -33.38 -1.32 -16.36
CA ASN A 28 -32.09 -1.92 -16.65
C ASN A 28 -31.04 -1.19 -15.80
N VAL A 29 -30.62 -1.81 -14.71
CA VAL A 29 -29.39 -1.43 -14.03
C VAL A 29 -28.28 -1.85 -14.97
N THR A 30 -27.87 -0.94 -15.85
CA THR A 30 -26.52 -0.97 -16.40
C THR A 30 -25.59 -0.93 -15.19
N SER A 31 -25.16 -2.12 -14.76
CA SER A 31 -24.02 -2.30 -13.90
C SER A 31 -22.83 -1.64 -14.60
N SER A 32 -22.62 -0.35 -14.32
CA SER A 32 -21.34 0.29 -14.60
C SER A 32 -20.34 -0.46 -13.74
N VAL A 33 -19.64 -1.42 -14.35
CA VAL A 33 -18.45 -2.03 -13.75
C VAL A 33 -17.57 -0.85 -13.34
N PRO A 34 -17.27 -0.66 -12.05
CA PRO A 34 -16.42 0.44 -11.63
C PRO A 34 -15.12 0.32 -12.42
N SER A 35 -14.79 1.37 -13.16
CA SER A 35 -13.52 1.48 -13.87
C SER A 35 -12.42 1.20 -12.86
N VAL A 36 -11.76 0.05 -13.01
CA VAL A 36 -10.58 -0.26 -12.22
C VAL A 36 -9.59 0.87 -12.51
N PRO A 37 -9.10 1.60 -11.48
CA PRO A 37 -8.11 2.65 -11.71
C PRO A 37 -6.91 2.02 -12.39
N SER A 38 -6.56 2.54 -13.58
CA SER A 38 -5.42 2.04 -14.35
C SER A 38 -4.13 2.42 -13.62
N TYR A 39 -3.40 1.42 -13.11
CA TYR A 39 -2.07 1.62 -12.53
C TYR A 39 -1.00 1.70 -13.62
N THR A 40 -0.12 2.69 -13.54
CA THR A 40 1.06 2.83 -14.40
C THR A 40 2.30 3.02 -13.51
N ILE A 41 3.39 2.30 -13.83
CA ILE A 41 4.66 2.49 -13.13
C ILE A 41 5.23 3.87 -13.48
N GLY A 42 5.42 4.68 -12.45
CA GLY A 42 5.96 6.05 -12.49
C GLY A 42 6.05 6.61 -11.07
N PRO A 43 6.68 7.77 -10.88
CA PRO A 43 6.77 8.41 -9.57
C PRO A 43 5.41 8.94 -9.13
N ILE A 44 5.13 8.87 -7.83
CA ILE A 44 3.97 9.55 -7.25
C ILE A 44 4.23 11.07 -7.23
N ASP A 45 3.18 11.88 -7.45
CA ASP A 45 3.26 13.32 -7.23
C ASP A 45 3.64 13.59 -5.76
N PRO A 46 4.72 14.35 -5.49
CA PRO A 46 5.12 14.74 -4.14
C PRO A 46 4.00 15.38 -3.31
N ALA A 47 2.99 15.99 -3.94
CA ALA A 47 1.81 16.51 -3.26
C ALA A 47 0.99 15.43 -2.55
N HIS A 48 1.16 14.15 -2.89
CA HIS A 48 0.56 13.01 -2.19
C HIS A 48 1.40 12.47 -1.04
N LEU A 49 2.55 13.08 -0.75
CA LEU A 49 3.38 12.71 0.39
C LEU A 49 3.11 13.59 1.60
N LEU A 50 3.32 12.99 2.77
CA LEU A 50 3.43 13.68 4.05
C LEU A 50 4.76 13.29 4.68
N THR A 51 5.30 14.17 5.52
CA THR A 51 6.45 13.85 6.36
C THR A 51 5.95 13.73 7.79
N LEU A 52 6.12 12.54 8.37
CA LEU A 52 5.91 12.30 9.79
C LEU A 52 7.23 12.44 10.54
N SER A 53 7.14 12.85 11.80
CA SER A 53 8.22 12.73 12.77
C SER A 53 8.16 11.32 13.37
N ALA A 54 9.01 10.41 12.90
CA ALA A 54 9.12 9.07 13.44
C ALA A 54 9.99 9.09 14.70
N HIS A 55 9.44 8.59 15.81
CA HIS A 55 10.10 8.57 17.11
C HIS A 55 10.69 7.18 17.36
N LEU A 56 12.02 7.10 17.37
CA LEU A 56 12.76 5.86 17.57
C LEU A 56 12.88 5.52 19.06
N SER A 57 13.07 4.25 19.43
CA SER A 57 13.20 3.82 20.84
C SER A 57 14.42 4.38 21.56
N ASN A 58 15.46 4.81 20.82
CA ASN A 58 16.62 5.50 21.40
C ASN A 58 16.34 6.98 21.75
N GLY A 59 15.14 7.49 21.45
CA GLY A 59 14.74 8.88 21.69
C GLY A 59 15.04 9.84 20.53
N GLU A 60 15.64 9.38 19.44
CA GLU A 60 15.84 10.19 18.23
C GLU A 60 14.53 10.38 17.45
N ILE A 61 14.49 11.47 16.68
CA ILE A 61 13.38 11.80 15.81
C ILE A 61 13.90 11.92 14.38
N CYS A 62 13.38 11.11 13.48
CA CYS A 62 13.73 11.12 12.06
C CYS A 62 12.53 11.47 11.18
N PRO A 63 12.76 12.08 10.01
CA PRO A 63 11.69 12.26 9.02
C PRO A 63 11.33 10.90 8.42
N LEU A 64 10.03 10.62 8.30
CA LEU A 64 9.49 9.47 7.58
C LEU A 64 8.52 9.96 6.50
N LEU A 65 8.81 9.66 5.24
CA LEU A 65 7.89 9.95 4.14
C LEU A 65 6.78 8.90 4.14
N VAL A 66 5.54 9.36 4.21
CA VAL A 66 4.35 8.52 4.14
C VAL A 66 3.41 9.00 3.04
N LEU A 67 2.57 8.08 2.58
CA LEU A 67 1.57 8.35 1.56
C LEU A 67 0.31 8.92 2.21
N LYS A 68 -0.23 10.03 1.70
CA LYS A 68 -1.57 10.55 2.08
C LYS A 68 -2.68 9.48 2.07
N PRO A 69 -2.77 8.61 1.03
CA PRO A 69 -3.79 7.57 1.00
C PRO A 69 -3.47 6.36 1.88
N LEU A 70 -2.37 6.36 2.66
CA LEU A 70 -2.06 5.25 3.54
C LEU A 70 -3.16 5.12 4.61
N PRO A 71 -3.80 3.95 4.76
CA PRO A 71 -4.83 3.75 5.74
C PRO A 71 -4.33 4.03 7.16
N LEU A 72 -5.10 4.82 7.93
CA LEU A 72 -4.75 5.18 9.32
C LEU A 72 -4.60 3.95 10.22
N TRP A 73 -5.28 2.84 9.91
CA TRP A 73 -5.17 1.61 10.69
C TRP A 73 -3.77 0.98 10.58
N ILE A 74 -3.08 1.15 9.44
CA ILE A 74 -1.67 0.73 9.29
C ILE A 74 -0.78 1.64 10.13
N LEU A 75 -0.95 2.97 10.00
CA LEU A 75 -0.13 3.95 10.72
C LEU A 75 -0.21 3.84 12.24
N HIS A 76 -1.37 3.45 12.77
CA HIS A 76 -1.59 3.29 14.20
C HIS A 76 -1.32 1.85 14.70
N HIS A 77 -0.97 0.92 13.82
CA HIS A 77 -0.65 -0.44 14.22
C HIS A 77 0.71 -0.45 14.96
N PRO A 78 0.85 -1.15 16.10
CA PRO A 78 2.10 -1.19 16.85
C PRO A 78 3.31 -1.60 16.00
N GLU A 79 3.12 -2.63 15.17
CA GLU A 79 4.17 -3.21 14.32
C GLU A 79 4.63 -2.29 13.18
N PHE A 80 3.83 -1.27 12.82
CA PHE A 80 4.27 -0.25 11.87
C PHE A 80 5.52 0.47 12.38
N ARG A 81 5.56 0.73 13.69
CA ARG A 81 6.75 1.30 14.34
C ARG A 81 7.92 0.36 14.26
N ASP A 82 7.73 -0.89 14.65
CA ASP A 82 8.81 -1.87 14.66
C ASP A 82 9.39 -2.07 13.26
N GLY A 83 8.55 -2.00 12.23
CA GLY A 83 8.96 -2.01 10.82
C GLY A 83 9.81 -0.80 10.43
N TYR A 84 9.35 0.43 10.67
CA TYR A 84 10.13 1.62 10.29
C TYR A 84 11.38 1.78 11.15
N GLU A 85 11.38 1.27 12.37
CA GLU A 85 12.48 1.38 13.34
C GLU A 85 13.56 0.32 13.10
N ARG A 86 13.20 -0.81 12.49
CA ARG A 86 14.14 -1.88 12.11
C ARG A 86 15.33 -1.31 11.33
N ASN A 87 16.54 -1.78 11.63
CA ASN A 87 17.83 -1.36 11.05
C ASN A 87 18.16 0.15 11.13
N TYR A 88 17.50 0.93 11.99
CA TYR A 88 18.09 2.21 12.44
C TYR A 88 19.28 1.96 13.38
N PHE A 89 19.20 0.92 14.22
CA PHE A 89 20.21 0.63 15.25
C PHE A 89 21.29 -0.34 14.82
N HIS A 90 20.95 -1.21 13.87
CA HIS A 90 21.90 -2.16 13.31
C HIS A 90 22.45 -1.52 12.04
N GLU A 91 23.64 -0.92 12.14
CA GLU A 91 24.58 -0.75 11.01
C GLU A 91 25.05 -2.12 10.49
N GLU A 92 24.18 -3.12 10.49
CA GLU A 92 24.42 -4.32 9.72
C GLU A 92 24.46 -3.83 8.27
N ARG A 93 25.68 -3.77 7.76
CA ARG A 93 26.09 -3.75 6.35
C ARG A 93 25.48 -4.92 5.56
N GLU A 94 24.38 -5.50 6.02
CA GLU A 94 23.64 -6.54 5.35
C GLU A 94 22.80 -5.85 4.30
N ASP A 95 23.40 -5.88 3.12
CA ASP A 95 22.85 -5.56 1.83
C ASP A 95 22.44 -4.10 1.72
N ASN A 96 23.33 -3.34 1.07
CA ASN A 96 22.90 -2.38 0.08
C ASN A 96 21.86 -3.08 -0.81
N GLN A 97 20.58 -3.07 -0.40
CA GLN A 97 19.47 -3.36 -1.29
C GLN A 97 19.56 -2.26 -2.33
N GLN A 98 20.36 -2.53 -3.36
CA GLN A 98 20.26 -1.87 -4.62
C GLN A 98 18.87 -2.23 -5.08
N TRP A 99 17.91 -1.35 -4.73
CA TRP A 99 16.57 -1.28 -5.28
C TRP A 99 16.58 -1.47 -6.81
N GLY A 100 17.73 -1.21 -7.42
CA GLY A 100 18.17 -1.87 -8.63
C GLY A 100 17.45 -1.26 -9.81
N THR A 101 16.94 -2.12 -10.69
CA THR A 101 16.09 -1.65 -11.78
C THR A 101 14.66 -1.42 -11.29
N VAL A 102 13.92 -0.50 -11.91
CA VAL A 102 12.50 -0.27 -11.57
C VAL A 102 11.67 -1.57 -11.55
N PRO A 103 11.78 -2.51 -12.52
CA PRO A 103 11.08 -3.79 -12.45
C PRO A 103 11.50 -4.65 -11.26
N HIS A 104 12.77 -4.63 -10.86
CA HIS A 104 13.22 -5.35 -9.68
C HIS A 104 12.59 -4.79 -8.42
N MET A 105 12.64 -3.46 -8.23
CA MET A 105 12.01 -2.79 -7.10
C MET A 105 10.51 -3.08 -7.00
N VAL A 106 9.72 -2.89 -8.06
CA VAL A 106 8.27 -3.12 -7.98
C VAL A 106 7.92 -4.58 -7.71
N ASN A 107 8.70 -5.53 -8.26
CA ASN A 107 8.52 -6.95 -7.97
C ASN A 107 8.87 -7.28 -6.52
N LEU A 108 9.94 -6.68 -5.98
CA LEU A 108 10.33 -6.87 -4.58
C LEU A 108 9.24 -6.34 -3.64
N ILE A 109 8.74 -5.13 -3.88
CA ILE A 109 7.62 -4.55 -3.10
C ILE A 109 6.42 -5.48 -3.18
N TYR A 110 6.04 -5.93 -4.38
CA TYR A 110 4.95 -6.87 -4.57
C TYR A 110 5.15 -8.14 -3.74
N SER A 111 6.32 -8.78 -3.84
CA SER A 111 6.64 -9.99 -3.07
C SER A 111 6.64 -9.77 -1.56
N LYS A 112 7.16 -8.64 -1.07
CA LYS A 112 7.17 -8.32 0.36
C LYS A 112 5.76 -8.07 0.89
N VAL A 113 4.95 -7.33 0.16
CA VAL A 113 3.55 -7.05 0.53
C VAL A 113 2.64 -8.28 0.35
N LEU A 114 3.07 -9.34 -0.36
CA LEU A 114 2.21 -10.49 -0.65
C LEU A 114 2.68 -11.88 -0.24
N GLY A 115 3.98 -12.08 -0.04
CA GLY A 115 4.57 -13.41 -0.20
C GLY A 115 5.37 -13.96 0.98
N GLU A 116 5.88 -13.14 1.90
CA GLU A 116 6.92 -13.63 2.82
C GLU A 116 6.58 -13.56 4.32
N GLY A 117 5.54 -12.85 4.75
CA GLY A 117 5.26 -12.63 6.18
C GLY A 117 3.83 -12.89 6.66
N PHE A 118 2.85 -13.10 5.76
CA PHE A 118 1.44 -13.03 6.15
C PHE A 118 0.79 -14.33 6.56
N GLU A 119 1.33 -15.50 6.18
CA GLU A 119 0.82 -16.77 6.65
C GLU A 119 1.70 -17.28 7.78
N ASP A 120 1.11 -17.48 8.96
CA ASP A 120 1.75 -18.32 9.97
C ASP A 120 1.78 -19.75 9.42
N LEU A 121 2.95 -20.16 8.94
CA LEU A 121 3.19 -21.47 8.33
C LEU A 121 2.82 -22.64 9.26
N SER A 122 2.70 -22.40 10.57
CA SER A 122 2.33 -23.42 11.56
C SER A 122 0.81 -23.58 11.75
N SER A 123 0.03 -22.51 11.52
CA SER A 123 -1.42 -22.50 11.73
C SER A 123 -2.24 -22.32 10.44
N GLY A 124 -1.62 -21.85 9.36
CA GLY A 124 -2.29 -21.45 8.12
C GLY A 124 -3.15 -20.18 8.29
N GLU A 125 -3.03 -19.48 9.42
CA GLU A 125 -3.75 -18.25 9.72
C GLU A 125 -2.95 -17.02 9.27
N VAL A 126 -3.67 -15.92 9.01
CA VAL A 126 -3.03 -14.66 8.68
C VAL A 126 -2.42 -14.03 9.92
N ALA A 127 -1.15 -13.64 9.84
CA ALA A 127 -0.42 -13.07 10.96
C ALA A 127 -1.10 -11.79 11.50
N PRO A 128 -1.12 -11.58 12.82
CA PRO A 128 -1.84 -10.48 13.46
C PRO A 128 -1.25 -9.09 13.15
N ASP A 129 0.00 -9.04 12.69
CA ASP A 129 0.75 -7.85 12.26
C ASP A 129 0.52 -7.47 10.79
N PHE A 130 -0.51 -8.06 10.19
CA PHE A 130 -0.91 -7.94 8.80
C PHE A 130 -0.54 -6.60 8.11
N GLY A 131 0.57 -6.63 7.39
CA GLY A 131 1.07 -5.62 6.46
C GLY A 131 1.67 -4.39 7.12
N ALA A 132 1.42 -4.17 8.41
CA ALA A 132 1.88 -2.97 9.10
C ALA A 132 3.40 -2.92 9.19
N TRP A 133 4.02 -4.04 9.56
CA TRP A 133 5.47 -4.14 9.69
C TRP A 133 6.19 -3.91 8.36
N GLU A 134 5.80 -4.63 7.29
CA GLU A 134 6.42 -4.50 5.97
C GLU A 134 6.25 -3.10 5.40
N ILE A 135 5.07 -2.47 5.59
CA ILE A 135 4.83 -1.10 5.13
C ILE A 135 5.72 -0.12 5.89
N GLY A 136 5.87 -0.27 7.20
CA GLY A 136 6.79 0.53 8.01
C GLY A 136 8.23 0.42 7.50
N TRP A 137 8.70 -0.81 7.29
CA TRP A 137 10.03 -1.10 6.77
C TRP A 137 10.26 -0.50 5.37
N LEU A 138 9.34 -0.71 4.44
CA LEU A 138 9.41 -0.16 3.09
C LEU A 138 9.43 1.37 3.06
N LEU A 139 8.58 2.03 3.88
CA LEU A 139 8.54 3.50 3.92
C LEU A 139 9.81 4.09 4.51
N ARG A 140 10.43 3.44 5.49
CA ARG A 140 11.77 3.83 5.98
C ARG A 140 12.79 3.75 4.85
N ASP A 141 12.83 2.65 4.11
CA ASP A 141 13.82 2.49 3.06
C ASP A 141 13.60 3.43 1.88
N PHE A 142 12.35 3.71 1.48
CA PHE A 142 12.10 4.72 0.47
C PHE A 142 12.42 6.13 0.95
N THR A 143 12.25 6.41 2.24
CA THR A 143 12.67 7.70 2.79
C THR A 143 14.18 7.89 2.66
N ARG A 144 14.96 6.87 3.02
CA ARG A 144 16.43 6.89 2.84
C ARG A 144 16.82 6.93 1.35
N LEU A 145 16.16 6.14 0.52
CA LEU A 145 16.42 6.11 -0.92
C LEU A 145 16.13 7.47 -1.55
N ALA A 146 15.16 8.25 -1.05
CA ALA A 146 14.84 9.55 -1.61
C ALA A 146 15.99 10.57 -1.52
N GLU A 147 16.93 10.36 -0.59
CA GLU A 147 18.14 11.19 -0.44
C GLU A 147 19.15 10.93 -1.57
N ALA A 148 19.23 9.70 -2.06
CA ALA A 148 20.17 9.29 -3.11
C ALA A 148 19.53 9.27 -4.52
N ASP A 149 18.28 8.83 -4.62
CA ASP A 149 17.53 8.67 -5.86
C ASP A 149 16.03 8.92 -5.63
N ARG A 150 15.67 10.21 -5.59
CA ARG A 150 14.30 10.65 -5.37
C ARG A 150 13.30 10.05 -6.36
N MET A 151 13.65 9.93 -7.64
CA MET A 151 12.72 9.42 -8.65
C MET A 151 12.42 7.93 -8.44
N LEU A 152 13.43 7.14 -8.08
CA LEU A 152 13.24 5.72 -7.79
C LEU A 152 12.42 5.54 -6.49
N ALA A 153 12.74 6.32 -5.44
CA ALA A 153 11.97 6.31 -4.20
C ALA A 153 10.49 6.65 -4.42
N LEU A 154 10.19 7.72 -5.16
CA LEU A 154 8.81 8.12 -5.49
C LEU A 154 8.09 7.06 -6.33
N THR A 155 8.81 6.33 -7.18
CA THR A 155 8.24 5.22 -7.96
C THR A 155 7.92 4.02 -7.07
N GLY A 156 8.79 3.69 -6.12
CA GLY A 156 8.55 2.65 -5.12
C GLY A 156 7.34 2.98 -4.23
N MET A 157 7.28 4.22 -3.74
CA MET A 157 6.15 4.74 -2.97
C MET A 157 4.84 4.70 -3.77
N ALA A 158 4.85 5.05 -5.06
CA ALA A 158 3.69 4.93 -5.93
C ALA A 158 3.20 3.48 -6.02
N HIS A 159 4.12 2.53 -6.18
CA HIS A 159 3.76 1.12 -6.26
C HIS A 159 3.22 0.57 -4.94
N LEU A 160 3.82 0.97 -3.82
CA LEU A 160 3.31 0.65 -2.49
C LEU A 160 1.90 1.20 -2.29
N CYS A 161 1.66 2.46 -2.67
CA CYS A 161 0.34 3.08 -2.64
C CYS A 161 -0.70 2.28 -3.43
N PHE A 162 -0.32 1.82 -4.61
CA PHE A 162 -1.15 0.96 -5.44
C PHE A 162 -1.53 -0.33 -4.70
N LEU A 163 -0.55 -1.06 -4.12
CA LEU A 163 -0.81 -2.33 -3.44
C LEU A 163 -1.64 -2.16 -2.16
N VAL A 164 -1.36 -1.12 -1.37
CA VAL A 164 -2.08 -0.87 -0.11
C VAL A 164 -3.57 -0.61 -0.35
N SER A 165 -3.96 -0.08 -1.51
CA SER A 165 -5.37 0.09 -1.86
C SER A 165 -6.17 -1.22 -1.98
N PHE A 166 -5.49 -2.36 -2.09
CA PHE A 166 -6.10 -3.69 -2.15
C PHE A 166 -6.00 -4.47 -0.83
N LEU A 167 -5.28 -3.94 0.17
CA LEU A 167 -5.15 -4.58 1.47
C LEU A 167 -6.47 -4.46 2.26
N PRO A 168 -7.01 -5.57 2.77
CA PRO A 168 -8.17 -5.51 3.64
C PRO A 168 -7.79 -4.83 4.97
N ARG A 169 -8.77 -4.17 5.61
CA ARG A 169 -8.60 -3.55 6.93
C ARG A 169 -8.43 -4.58 8.04
N GLU A 170 -9.08 -5.72 7.89
CA GLU A 170 -9.04 -6.84 8.83
C GLU A 170 -8.35 -8.03 8.15
N PRO A 171 -7.62 -8.85 8.91
CA PRO A 171 -7.02 -10.07 8.38
C PRO A 171 -8.07 -10.92 7.67
N PRO A 172 -7.87 -11.27 6.38
CA PRO A 172 -8.82 -12.11 5.67
C PRO A 172 -8.73 -13.54 6.19
N ALA A 173 -9.84 -14.28 6.11
CA ALA A 173 -9.87 -15.70 6.49
C ALA A 173 -8.99 -16.61 5.61
N SER A 174 -8.56 -16.11 4.45
CA SER A 174 -7.71 -16.82 3.49
C SER A 174 -6.76 -15.86 2.82
N TRP A 175 -5.51 -16.28 2.66
CA TRP A 175 -4.48 -15.53 1.97
C TRP A 175 -4.11 -16.21 0.63
N PRO A 176 -3.80 -15.43 -0.42
CA PRO A 176 -4.06 -14.00 -0.57
C PRO A 176 -5.56 -13.71 -0.80
N PRO A 177 -6.10 -12.58 -0.34
CA PRO A 177 -7.48 -12.18 -0.63
C PRO A 177 -7.67 -11.94 -2.13
N ALA A 178 -8.89 -12.18 -2.62
CA ALA A 178 -9.21 -12.01 -4.05
C ALA A 178 -8.94 -10.59 -4.59
N SER A 179 -8.99 -9.56 -3.73
CA SER A 179 -8.58 -8.20 -4.08
C SER A 179 -7.12 -8.12 -4.52
N LEU A 180 -6.23 -8.85 -3.85
CA LEU A 180 -4.80 -8.88 -4.16
C LEU A 180 -4.47 -9.73 -5.39
N LEU A 181 -5.27 -10.77 -5.67
CA LEU A 181 -5.19 -11.45 -6.97
C LEU A 181 -5.49 -10.49 -8.13
N ARG A 182 -6.42 -9.54 -7.97
CA ARG A 182 -6.65 -8.48 -8.99
C ARG A 182 -5.47 -7.52 -9.10
N ALA A 183 -4.82 -7.20 -7.98
CA ALA A 183 -3.61 -6.38 -7.97
C ALA A 183 -2.46 -7.07 -8.72
N TRP A 184 -2.35 -8.40 -8.67
CA TRP A 184 -1.35 -9.17 -9.44
C TRP A 184 -1.43 -8.93 -10.95
N TRP A 185 -2.64 -9.04 -11.51
CA TRP A 185 -2.85 -8.82 -12.95
C TRP A 185 -2.45 -7.39 -13.35
N GLN A 186 -2.90 -6.40 -12.59
CA GLN A 186 -2.58 -4.99 -12.82
C GLN A 186 -1.08 -4.69 -12.66
N HIS A 187 -0.43 -5.29 -11.65
CA HIS A 187 1.02 -5.20 -11.48
C HIS A 187 1.76 -5.75 -12.71
N ASN A 188 1.39 -6.95 -13.16
CA ASN A 188 2.05 -7.58 -14.31
C ASN A 188 1.87 -6.79 -15.60
N ASP A 189 0.67 -6.27 -15.83
CA ASP A 189 0.38 -5.46 -17.02
C ASP A 189 1.15 -4.14 -16.98
N ALA A 190 1.24 -3.50 -15.81
CA ALA A 190 2.05 -2.29 -15.62
C ALA A 190 3.55 -2.55 -15.83
N VAL A 191 4.08 -3.69 -15.34
CA VAL A 191 5.48 -4.11 -15.56
C VAL A 191 5.74 -4.35 -17.05
N LYS A 192 4.83 -5.04 -17.76
CA LYS A 192 4.94 -5.26 -19.21
C LYS A 192 4.92 -3.94 -19.98
N ALA A 193 3.98 -3.05 -19.66
CA ALA A 193 3.87 -1.73 -20.29
C ALA A 193 5.12 -0.87 -20.05
N TYR A 194 5.66 -0.88 -18.81
CA TYR A 194 6.91 -0.21 -18.50
C TYR A 194 8.08 -0.77 -19.32
N ARG A 195 8.25 -2.09 -19.38
CA ARG A 195 9.31 -2.72 -20.19
C ARG A 195 9.19 -2.37 -21.68
N ALA A 196 7.97 -2.29 -22.21
CA ALA A 196 7.73 -1.85 -23.58
C ALA A 196 8.17 -0.40 -23.82
N ARG A 197 7.87 0.52 -22.89
CA ARG A 197 8.36 1.92 -22.95
C ARG A 197 9.89 1.99 -22.90
N VAL A 198 10.53 1.23 -22.03
CA VAL A 198 12.01 1.14 -21.98
C VAL A 198 12.57 0.65 -23.32
N ARG A 199 11.97 -0.40 -23.89
CA ARG A 199 12.39 -0.94 -25.19
C ARG A 199 12.31 0.10 -26.31
N LEU A 200 11.23 0.90 -26.36
CA LEU A 200 11.08 1.97 -27.33
C LEU A 200 12.24 2.96 -27.27
N TYR A 201 12.61 3.42 -26.07
CA TYR A 201 13.76 4.33 -25.92
C TYR A 201 15.10 3.66 -26.24
N ARG A 202 15.24 2.36 -25.98
CA ARG A 202 16.43 1.59 -26.39
C ARG A 202 16.57 1.54 -27.92
N GLU A 203 15.47 1.33 -28.62
CA GLU A 203 15.43 1.32 -30.10
C GLU A 203 15.78 2.70 -30.69
N GLN A 204 15.57 3.78 -29.94
CA GLN A 204 16.02 5.15 -30.27
C GLN A 204 17.50 5.42 -29.94
N GLY A 205 18.27 4.39 -29.58
CA GLY A 205 19.71 4.50 -29.28
C GLY A 205 20.05 4.95 -27.86
N LYS A 206 19.07 5.05 -26.94
CA LYS A 206 19.33 5.44 -25.55
C LYS A 206 20.05 4.32 -24.77
N SER A 207 20.91 4.70 -23.82
CA SER A 207 21.49 3.73 -22.89
C SER A 207 20.40 3.08 -22.03
N TYR A 208 20.66 1.93 -21.41
CA TYR A 208 19.65 1.25 -20.59
C TYR A 208 19.20 2.11 -19.40
N ASN A 209 20.16 2.70 -18.68
CA ASN A 209 19.86 3.57 -17.55
C ASN A 209 19.04 4.80 -17.99
N GLU A 210 19.39 5.41 -19.12
CA GLU A 210 18.63 6.56 -19.67
C GLU A 210 17.22 6.15 -20.11
N ALA A 211 17.08 5.03 -20.81
CA ALA A 211 15.79 4.51 -21.26
C ALA A 211 14.85 4.19 -20.10
N GLN A 212 15.38 3.68 -18.98
CA GLN A 212 14.60 3.47 -17.76
C GLN A 212 14.10 4.77 -17.17
N ARG A 213 14.94 5.80 -17.07
CA ARG A 213 14.54 7.11 -16.56
C ARG A 213 13.48 7.76 -17.44
N LEU A 214 13.65 7.70 -18.76
CA LEU A 214 12.69 8.24 -19.71
C LEU A 214 11.34 7.51 -19.68
N ALA A 215 11.34 6.20 -19.40
CA ALA A 215 10.11 5.41 -19.30
C ALA A 215 9.28 5.67 -18.03
N LEU A 216 9.81 6.46 -17.08
CA LEU A 216 9.09 6.88 -15.87
C LEU A 216 8.34 8.20 -16.03
N ASN A 217 8.59 8.94 -17.11
CA ASN A 217 7.88 10.17 -17.49
C ASN A 217 6.75 9.87 -18.49
#